data_AF-A0A966D5A7-F1
#
_entry.id   AF-A0A966D5A7-F1
#
_cell.length_a   1.000
_cell.length_b   1.000
_cell.length_c   1.000
_cell.angle_alpha   90.00
_cell.angle_beta   90.00
_cell.angle_gamma   90.00
#
_symmetry.space_group_name_H-M   'P 1'
#
loop_
_entity.id
_entity.type
_entity.pdbx_description
1 polymer ?
#
loop_
_entity_poly.entity_id
_entity_poly.type
_entity_poly.pdbx_seq_one_letter_code
_entity_poly.pdbx_strand_id
1 'polypeptide(L)'
;GSDIPKMMEKGLKGGISFLVVVLPAAIFIHLFNASNLATILAVNGADWLKSMNLTGSKLIVAFVLLTTTINLFISSGSAKWLILAPIFVPMLGMLGFSPALTQAAYRVGDSCTNNLAPLSYYVPVMLGFYEQYKQDAEQEVGIGTLISLQLPFSIMYLILFTSLLVFWFTMGWPLGPGADLLISMQ
;
A
#
# COMPACT_ATOMS: atom_id res chain seq x y z
N GLY A 1 7.56 -15.45 36.41
CA GLY A 1 7.72 -16.68 35.58
C GLY A 1 6.52 -16.91 34.67
N SER A 2 5.30 -16.90 35.22
CA SER A 2 4.04 -17.10 34.49
C SER A 2 3.53 -15.88 33.72
N ASP A 3 4.13 -14.71 33.91
CA ASP A 3 3.72 -13.48 33.21
C ASP A 3 4.09 -13.50 31.72
N ILE A 4 5.23 -14.11 31.35
CA ILE A 4 5.65 -14.22 29.95
C ILE A 4 4.62 -15.01 29.12
N PRO A 5 4.19 -16.23 29.52
CA PRO A 5 3.09 -16.93 28.82
C PRO A 5 1.79 -16.13 28.73
N LYS A 6 1.40 -15.42 29.81
CA LYS A 6 0.17 -14.60 29.82
C LYS A 6 0.26 -13.40 28.86
N MET A 7 1.43 -12.77 28.76
CA MET A 7 1.68 -11.68 27.82
C MET A 7 1.68 -12.19 26.38
N MET A 8 2.26 -13.37 26.13
CA MET A 8 2.20 -14.03 24.81
C MET A 8 0.76 -14.37 24.41
N GLU A 9 -0.04 -14.93 25.33
CA GLU A 9 -1.46 -15.22 25.10
C GLU A 9 -2.26 -13.97 24.78
N LYS A 10 -2.03 -12.86 25.51
CA LYS A 10 -2.67 -11.57 25.25
C LYS A 10 -2.30 -11.02 23.86
N GLY A 11 -1.04 -11.16 23.45
CA GLY A 11 -0.58 -10.80 22.10
C GLY A 11 -1.28 -11.62 21.02
N LEU A 12 -1.37 -12.94 21.21
CA LEU A 12 -2.07 -13.83 20.28
C LEU A 12 -3.55 -13.48 20.17
N LYS A 13 -4.23 -13.15 21.28
CA LYS A 13 -5.63 -12.70 21.28
C LYS A 13 -5.84 -11.47 20.40
N GLY A 14 -4.91 -10.50 20.42
CA GLY A 14 -4.95 -9.34 19.52
C GLY A 14 -4.78 -9.68 18.04
N GLY A 15 -4.07 -10.77 17.73
CA GLY A 15 -3.84 -11.25 16.36
C GLY A 15 -4.98 -12.09 15.77
N ILE A 16 -5.95 -12.55 16.57
CA ILE A 16 -7.04 -13.41 16.10
C ILE A 16 -7.87 -12.72 15.01
N SER A 17 -8.18 -11.43 15.15
CA SER A 17 -8.92 -10.67 14.13
C SER A 17 -8.20 -10.65 12.77
N PHE A 18 -6.87 -10.64 12.77
CA PHE A 18 -6.08 -10.75 11.54
C PHE A 18 -6.19 -12.14 10.92
N LEU A 19 -6.11 -13.21 11.72
CA LEU A 19 -6.27 -14.59 11.22
C LEU A 19 -7.64 -14.82 10.56
N VAL A 20 -8.70 -14.23 11.11
CA VAL A 20 -10.07 -14.31 10.55
C VAL A 20 -10.15 -13.70 9.15
N VAL A 21 -9.36 -12.66 8.84
CA VAL A 21 -9.33 -12.03 7.52
C VAL A 21 -8.37 -12.76 6.57
N VAL A 22 -7.20 -13.17 7.07
CA VAL A 22 -6.17 -13.81 6.26
C VAL A 22 -6.60 -15.19 5.77
N LEU A 23 -7.36 -15.96 6.56
CA LEU A 23 -7.77 -17.30 6.16
C LEU A 23 -8.68 -17.31 4.91
N PRO A 24 -9.81 -16.56 4.85
CA PRO A 24 -10.60 -16.43 3.62
C PRO A 24 -9.80 -15.87 2.45
N ALA A 25 -8.91 -14.90 2.70
CA ALA A 25 -8.09 -14.33 1.65
C ALA A 25 -7.05 -15.32 1.10
N ALA A 26 -6.45 -16.17 1.93
CA ALA A 26 -5.56 -17.24 1.49
C ALA A 26 -6.31 -18.27 0.61
N ILE A 27 -7.54 -18.62 0.99
CA ILE A 27 -8.41 -19.49 0.18
C ILE A 27 -8.76 -18.80 -1.15
N PHE A 28 -9.13 -17.52 -1.13
CA PHE A 28 -9.36 -16.74 -2.35
C PHE A 28 -8.14 -16.74 -3.26
N ILE A 29 -6.94 -16.44 -2.76
CA ILE A 29 -5.71 -16.43 -3.54
C ILE A 29 -5.45 -17.81 -4.17
N HIS A 30 -5.65 -18.88 -3.39
CA HIS A 30 -5.49 -20.24 -3.89
C HIS A 30 -6.44 -20.54 -5.06
N LEU A 31 -7.74 -20.24 -4.90
CA LEU A 31 -8.75 -20.45 -5.95
C LEU A 31 -8.55 -19.52 -7.16
N PHE A 32 -8.14 -18.28 -6.92
CA PHE A 32 -7.87 -17.28 -7.95
C PHE A 32 -6.66 -17.66 -8.81
N ASN A 33 -5.63 -18.23 -8.19
CA ASN A 33 -4.48 -18.79 -8.92
C ASN A 33 -4.87 -20.09 -9.65
N ALA A 34 -5.60 -21.00 -8.99
CA ALA A 34 -6.03 -22.27 -9.58
C ALA A 34 -6.97 -22.09 -10.79
N SER A 35 -7.77 -21.01 -10.80
CA SER A 35 -8.66 -20.66 -11.93
C SER A 35 -7.95 -19.96 -13.09
N ASN A 36 -6.64 -19.69 -12.99
CA ASN A 36 -5.83 -18.92 -13.94
C ASN A 36 -6.32 -17.47 -14.14
N LEU A 37 -7.25 -16.96 -13.34
CA LEU A 37 -7.72 -15.58 -13.43
C LEU A 37 -6.59 -14.58 -13.15
N ALA A 38 -5.73 -14.87 -12.17
CA ALA A 38 -4.54 -14.09 -11.89
C ALA A 38 -3.65 -13.95 -13.14
N THR A 39 -3.40 -15.06 -13.82
CA THR A 39 -2.58 -15.11 -15.03
C THR A 39 -3.22 -14.32 -16.17
N ILE A 40 -4.52 -14.51 -16.42
CA ILE A 40 -5.25 -13.80 -17.49
C ILE A 40 -5.20 -12.28 -17.25
N LEU A 41 -5.47 -11.86 -16.01
CA LEU A 41 -5.42 -10.45 -15.64
C LEU A 41 -4.01 -9.88 -15.76
N ALA A 42 -2.99 -10.63 -15.32
CA ALA A 42 -1.60 -10.20 -15.42
C ALA A 42 -1.16 -10.02 -16.87
N VAL A 43 -1.47 -10.98 -17.76
CA VAL A 43 -1.11 -10.92 -19.18
C VAL A 43 -1.84 -9.77 -19.88
N ASN A 44 -3.17 -9.72 -19.78
CA ASN A 44 -3.97 -8.68 -20.43
C ASN A 44 -3.63 -7.28 -19.89
N GLY A 45 -3.38 -7.16 -18.58
CA GLY A 45 -2.98 -5.90 -17.96
C GLY A 45 -1.57 -5.47 -18.40
N ALA A 46 -0.62 -6.39 -18.50
CA ALA A 46 0.71 -6.09 -19.01
C ALA A 46 0.67 -5.62 -20.46
N ASP A 47 -0.13 -6.26 -21.32
CA ASP A 47 -0.29 -5.86 -22.72
C ASP A 47 -0.96 -4.49 -22.85
N TRP A 48 -1.96 -4.21 -22.00
CA TRP A 48 -2.59 -2.90 -21.93
C TRP A 48 -1.60 -1.81 -21.50
N LEU A 49 -0.79 -2.05 -20.47
CA LEU A 49 0.26 -1.12 -20.02
C LEU A 49 1.34 -0.90 -21.08
N LYS A 50 1.74 -1.96 -21.81
CA LYS A 50 2.65 -1.86 -22.97
C LYS A 50 2.05 -0.99 -24.08
N SER A 51 0.76 -1.17 -24.39
CA SER A 51 0.08 -0.38 -25.43
C SER A 51 0.04 1.11 -25.11
N MET A 52 0.02 1.46 -23.82
CA MET A 52 0.10 2.85 -23.33
C MET A 52 1.53 3.39 -23.22
N ASN A 53 2.54 2.59 -23.56
CA ASN A 53 3.95 2.91 -23.38
C ASN A 53 4.30 3.29 -21.91
N LEU A 54 3.62 2.64 -20.96
CA LEU A 54 3.88 2.77 -19.52
C LEU A 54 4.98 1.78 -19.13
N THR A 55 6.23 2.19 -19.35
CA THR A 55 7.43 1.41 -19.01
C THR A 55 8.36 2.20 -18.09
N GLY A 56 9.26 1.50 -17.37
CA GLY A 56 10.27 2.11 -16.50
C GLY A 56 9.66 3.04 -15.45
N SER A 57 10.25 4.23 -15.28
CA SER A 57 9.83 5.18 -14.25
C SER A 57 8.35 5.61 -14.33
N LYS A 58 7.77 5.66 -15.54
CA LYS A 58 6.34 6.02 -15.72
C LYS A 58 5.42 4.98 -15.08
N LEU A 59 5.80 3.71 -15.16
CA LEU A 59 5.06 2.60 -14.57
C LEU A 59 5.11 2.63 -13.03
N ILE A 60 6.25 3.01 -12.44
CA ILE A 60 6.39 3.23 -11.00
C ILE A 60 5.40 4.31 -10.55
N VAL A 61 5.41 5.46 -11.21
CA VAL A 61 4.51 6.59 -10.87
C VAL A 61 3.05 6.18 -11.00
N ALA A 62 2.67 5.52 -12.10
CA ALA A 62 1.30 5.05 -12.32
C ALA A 62 0.84 4.08 -11.21
N PHE A 63 1.69 3.14 -10.82
CA PHE A 63 1.37 2.17 -9.78
C PHE A 63 1.29 2.79 -8.38
N VAL A 64 2.16 3.76 -8.07
CA VAL A 64 2.08 4.55 -6.83
C VAL A 64 0.75 5.32 -6.78
N LEU A 65 0.37 6.01 -7.85
CA LEU A 65 -0.90 6.76 -7.88
C LEU A 65 -2.13 5.85 -7.75
N LEU A 66 -2.10 4.67 -8.39
CA LEU A 66 -3.15 3.67 -8.23
C LEU A 66 -3.30 3.23 -6.78
N THR A 67 -2.18 2.85 -6.14
CA THR A 67 -2.18 2.36 -4.75
C THR A 67 -2.58 3.44 -3.76
N THR A 68 -2.15 4.69 -3.98
CA THR A 68 -2.59 5.87 -3.23
C THR A 68 -4.09 6.12 -3.35
N THR A 69 -4.68 5.91 -4.54
CA THR A 69 -6.13 6.06 -4.76
C THR A 69 -6.92 4.96 -4.03
N ILE A 70 -6.48 3.71 -4.15
CA ILE A 70 -7.10 2.57 -3.46
C ILE A 70 -7.05 2.77 -1.94
N ASN A 71 -5.96 3.35 -1.44
CA ASN A 71 -5.77 3.59 0.00
C ASN A 71 -6.84 4.49 0.63
N LEU A 72 -7.46 5.40 -0.14
CA LEU A 72 -8.54 6.25 0.39
C LEU A 72 -9.78 5.44 0.80
N PHE A 73 -9.97 4.25 0.23
CA PHE A 73 -11.10 3.36 0.50
C PHE A 73 -10.74 2.21 1.45
N ILE A 74 -9.52 1.69 1.34
CA ILE A 74 -9.05 0.56 2.15
C ILE A 74 -7.82 1.00 2.94
N SER A 75 -8.00 1.33 4.21
CA SER A 75 -6.91 1.82 5.07
C SER A 75 -5.91 0.74 5.48
N SER A 76 -6.32 -0.54 5.49
CA SER A 76 -5.44 -1.65 5.88
C SER A 76 -4.45 -1.99 4.77
N GLY A 77 -3.17 -1.67 5.00
CA GLY A 77 -2.08 -1.98 4.07
C GLY A 77 -1.91 -3.48 3.82
N SER A 78 -1.92 -4.29 4.88
CA SER A 78 -1.80 -5.74 4.73
C SER A 78 -2.97 -6.35 3.97
N ALA A 79 -4.21 -5.88 4.18
CA ALA A 79 -5.38 -6.40 3.47
C ALA A 79 -5.36 -6.02 1.99
N LYS A 80 -4.99 -4.78 1.65
CA LYS A 80 -4.82 -4.36 0.24
C LYS A 80 -3.75 -5.16 -0.46
N TRP A 81 -2.57 -5.27 0.15
CA TRP A 81 -1.45 -5.99 -0.48
C TRP A 81 -1.79 -7.45 -0.73
N LEU A 82 -2.53 -8.09 0.18
CA LEU A 82 -2.98 -9.47 0.04
C LEU A 82 -3.82 -9.69 -1.22
N ILE A 83 -4.60 -8.69 -1.64
CA ILE A 83 -5.43 -8.75 -2.85
C ILE A 83 -4.64 -8.30 -4.10
N LEU A 84 -3.81 -7.26 -3.97
CA LEU A 84 -3.08 -6.67 -5.09
C LEU A 84 -1.87 -7.49 -5.52
N ALA A 85 -1.14 -8.10 -4.59
CA ALA A 85 0.12 -8.78 -4.88
C ALA A 85 -0.02 -9.92 -5.90
N PRO A 86 -1.01 -10.83 -5.82
CA PRO A 86 -1.18 -11.91 -6.79
C PRO A 86 -1.46 -11.43 -8.23
N ILE A 87 -1.92 -10.19 -8.40
CA ILE A 87 -2.25 -9.60 -9.71
C ILE A 87 -1.08 -8.77 -10.22
N PHE A 88 -0.60 -7.81 -9.42
CA PHE A 88 0.36 -6.82 -9.87
C PHE A 88 1.81 -7.29 -9.86
N VAL A 89 2.19 -8.19 -8.94
CA VAL A 89 3.56 -8.75 -8.94
C VAL A 89 3.87 -9.49 -10.25
N PRO A 90 3.05 -10.45 -10.72
CA PRO A 90 3.30 -11.09 -12.01
C PRO A 90 3.14 -10.12 -13.19
N MET A 91 2.14 -9.23 -13.17
CA MET A 91 1.91 -8.25 -14.24
C MET A 91 3.11 -7.32 -14.47
N LEU A 92 3.63 -6.71 -13.40
CA LEU A 92 4.79 -5.83 -13.49
C LEU A 92 6.08 -6.63 -13.74
N GLY A 93 6.14 -7.88 -13.30
CA GLY A 93 7.21 -8.82 -13.65
C GLY A 93 7.33 -9.05 -15.16
N MET A 94 6.21 -9.18 -15.88
CA MET A 94 6.21 -9.24 -17.35
C MET A 94 6.69 -7.96 -18.04
N LEU A 95 6.77 -6.85 -17.29
CA LEU A 95 7.32 -5.56 -17.72
C LEU A 95 8.75 -5.34 -17.21
N GLY A 96 9.35 -6.37 -16.59
CA GLY A 96 10.73 -6.40 -16.12
C GLY A 96 10.94 -6.02 -14.66
N PHE A 97 9.90 -5.63 -13.91
CA PHE A 97 10.05 -5.21 -12.51
C PHE A 97 10.24 -6.40 -11.59
N SER A 98 11.16 -6.31 -10.64
CA SER A 98 11.27 -7.31 -9.60
C SER A 98 10.06 -7.25 -8.65
N PRO A 99 9.73 -8.36 -7.95
CA PRO A 99 8.74 -8.35 -6.88
C PRO A 99 9.07 -7.33 -5.78
N ALA A 100 10.37 -7.12 -5.51
CA ALA A 100 10.84 -6.15 -4.53
C ALA A 100 10.53 -4.71 -4.96
N LEU A 101 10.76 -4.34 -6.23
CA LEU A 101 10.41 -3.03 -6.77
C LEU A 101 8.90 -2.79 -6.75
N THR A 102 8.13 -3.81 -7.16
CA THR A 102 6.66 -3.76 -7.10
C THR A 102 6.17 -3.54 -5.67
N GLN A 103 6.74 -4.25 -4.69
CA GLN A 103 6.41 -4.07 -3.27
C GLN A 103 6.83 -2.69 -2.75
N ALA A 104 8.01 -2.19 -3.13
CA ALA A 104 8.49 -0.86 -2.72
C ALA A 104 7.55 0.24 -3.24
N ALA A 105 7.16 0.18 -4.50
CA ALA A 105 6.19 1.10 -5.10
C ALA A 105 4.82 1.03 -4.40
N TYR A 106 4.36 -0.17 -4.07
CA TYR A 106 3.15 -0.35 -3.24
C TYR A 106 3.27 0.34 -1.89
N ARG A 107 4.39 0.15 -1.17
CA ARG A 107 4.59 0.73 0.17
C ARG A 107 4.65 2.25 0.14
N VAL A 108 5.25 2.84 -0.91
CA VAL A 108 5.20 4.28 -1.13
C VAL A 108 3.74 4.73 -1.25
N GLY A 109 2.98 4.17 -2.18
CA GLY A 109 1.59 4.60 -2.41
C GLY A 109 0.65 4.35 -1.22
N ASP A 110 0.82 3.22 -0.52
CA ASP A 110 0.10 2.87 0.71
C ASP A 110 0.32 3.89 1.82
N SER A 111 1.54 4.39 2.00
CA SER A 111 1.86 5.29 3.11
C SER A 111 1.35 6.72 2.93
N CYS A 112 1.24 7.21 1.69
CA CYS A 112 1.08 8.64 1.41
C CYS A 112 -0.29 9.23 1.78
N THR A 113 -1.34 8.40 1.81
CA THR A 113 -2.73 8.86 2.05
C THR A 113 -3.40 8.21 3.25
N ASN A 114 -2.64 7.50 4.09
CA ASN A 114 -3.17 6.83 5.30
C ASN A 114 -3.82 7.81 6.26
N ASN A 115 -3.30 9.02 6.31
CA ASN A 115 -3.74 10.11 7.15
C ASN A 115 -5.01 10.80 6.59
N LEU A 116 -5.24 10.71 5.27
CA LEU A 116 -6.45 11.24 4.63
C LEU A 116 -7.63 10.26 4.62
N ALA A 117 -7.39 8.98 4.91
CA ALA A 117 -8.41 7.95 4.82
C ALA A 117 -9.57 8.24 5.81
N PRO A 118 -10.76 8.66 5.33
CA PRO A 118 -11.86 9.08 6.21
C PRO A 118 -12.46 7.90 6.99
N LEU A 119 -12.24 6.68 6.50
CA LEU A 119 -12.67 5.43 7.12
C LEU A 119 -11.62 4.85 8.10
N SER A 120 -10.56 5.61 8.39
CA SER A 120 -9.57 5.19 9.38
C SER A 120 -10.16 5.17 10.79
N TYR A 121 -9.94 4.09 11.53
CA TYR A 121 -10.40 3.94 12.91
C TYR A 121 -9.75 4.95 13.88
N TYR A 122 -8.68 5.63 13.45
CA TYR A 122 -8.03 6.69 14.22
C TYR A 122 -8.73 8.05 14.12
N VAL A 123 -9.66 8.25 13.18
CA VAL A 123 -10.33 9.54 12.96
C VAL A 123 -10.98 10.10 14.24
N PRO A 124 -11.76 9.33 15.03
CA PRO A 124 -12.37 9.84 16.27
C PRO A 124 -11.33 10.28 17.31
N VAL A 125 -10.21 9.55 17.43
CA VAL A 125 -9.13 9.88 18.37
C VAL A 125 -8.44 11.18 17.95
N MET A 126 -8.17 11.34 16.65
CA MET A 126 -7.58 12.55 16.10
C MET A 126 -8.51 13.76 16.29
N LEU A 127 -9.82 13.59 16.05
CA LEU A 127 -10.82 14.64 16.31
C LEU A 127 -10.81 15.05 17.79
N GLY A 128 -10.77 14.09 18.72
CA GLY A 128 -10.70 14.37 20.15
C GLY A 128 -9.47 15.19 20.54
N PHE A 129 -8.29 14.88 19.98
CA PHE A 129 -7.09 15.69 20.22
C PHE A 129 -7.19 17.07 19.60
N TYR A 130 -7.69 17.19 18.36
CA TYR A 130 -7.87 18.50 17.74
C TYR A 130 -8.85 19.38 18.51
N GLU A 131 -9.96 18.81 19.00
CA GLU A 131 -10.93 19.52 19.82
C GLU A 131 -10.34 19.95 21.18
N GLN A 132 -9.51 19.11 21.78
CA GLN A 132 -8.85 19.43 23.06
C GLN A 132 -7.83 20.56 22.96
N TYR A 133 -7.11 20.65 21.83
CA TYR A 133 -6.00 21.60 21.64
C TYR A 133 -6.33 22.75 20.67
N LYS A 134 -7.59 22.90 20.25
CA LYS A 134 -7.99 24.00 19.36
C LYS A 134 -7.74 25.34 20.05
N GLN A 135 -7.09 26.26 19.32
CA GLN A 135 -6.82 27.61 19.82
C GLN A 135 -8.06 28.50 19.68
N ASP A 136 -8.87 28.25 18.66
CA ASP A 136 -10.13 28.95 18.42
C ASP A 136 -11.30 28.10 18.92
N ALA A 137 -12.00 28.61 19.93
CA ALA A 137 -13.12 27.92 20.55
C ALA A 137 -14.32 27.78 19.59
N GLU A 138 -14.45 28.69 18.62
CA GLU A 138 -15.56 28.74 17.66
C GLU A 138 -15.30 27.88 16.41
N GLN A 139 -14.07 27.39 16.22
CA GLN A 139 -13.76 26.50 15.11
C GLN A 139 -14.43 25.13 15.31
N GLU A 140 -15.35 24.79 14.40
CA GLU A 140 -15.92 23.45 14.30
C GLU A 140 -14.86 22.47 13.79
N VAL A 141 -14.48 21.50 14.63
CA VAL A 141 -13.55 20.44 14.27
C VAL A 141 -14.33 19.27 13.69
N GLY A 142 -14.35 19.20 12.36
CA GLY A 142 -14.95 18.08 11.61
C GLY A 142 -13.91 17.20 10.92
N ILE A 143 -14.38 16.10 10.32
CA ILE A 143 -13.56 15.23 9.46
C ILE A 143 -12.95 16.05 8.31
N GLY A 144 -13.71 17.00 7.75
CA GLY A 144 -13.21 17.92 6.72
C GLY A 144 -12.03 18.76 7.20
N THR A 145 -12.11 19.31 8.41
CA THR A 145 -11.01 20.09 9.03
C THR A 145 -9.75 19.24 9.16
N LEU A 146 -9.87 17.98 9.61
CA LEU A 146 -8.73 17.06 9.68
C LEU A 146 -8.10 16.77 8.32
N ILE A 147 -8.92 16.44 7.31
CA ILE A 147 -8.44 16.09 5.98
C ILE A 147 -7.77 17.30 5.33
N SER A 148 -8.38 18.48 5.40
CA SER A 148 -7.83 19.71 4.82
C SER A 148 -6.48 20.10 5.42
N LEU A 149 -6.31 19.94 6.74
CA LEU A 149 -5.03 20.23 7.41
C LEU A 149 -3.92 19.24 7.03
N GLN A 150 -4.30 17.99 6.75
CA GLN A 150 -3.36 16.91 6.45
C GLN A 150 -3.02 16.79 4.96
N LEU A 151 -3.91 17.26 4.08
CA LEU A 151 -3.77 17.22 2.63
C LEU A 151 -2.42 17.75 2.11
N PRO A 152 -1.92 18.93 2.51
CA PRO A 152 -0.64 19.43 2.01
C PRO A 152 0.54 18.51 2.38
N PHE A 153 0.50 17.90 3.57
CA PHE A 153 1.53 16.95 4.00
C PHE A 153 1.49 15.67 3.16
N SER A 154 0.31 15.12 2.89
CA SER A 154 0.15 13.92 2.05
C SER A 154 0.64 14.15 0.62
N ILE A 155 0.32 15.31 0.03
CA ILE A 155 0.77 15.66 -1.32
C ILE A 155 2.30 15.78 -1.35
N MET A 156 2.89 16.48 -0.38
CA MET A 156 4.35 16.62 -0.30
C MET A 156 5.04 15.26 -0.11
N TYR A 157 4.49 14.42 0.76
CA TYR A 157 5.02 13.09 1.03
C TYR A 157 4.93 12.19 -0.21
N LEU A 158 3.82 12.24 -0.94
CA LEU A 158 3.62 11.53 -2.21
C LEU A 158 4.67 11.94 -3.24
N ILE A 159 4.87 13.24 -3.45
CA ILE A 159 5.84 13.77 -4.41
C ILE A 159 7.25 13.34 -4.01
N LEU A 160 7.63 13.52 -2.75
CA LEU A 160 8.98 13.25 -2.25
C LEU A 160 9.33 11.76 -2.35
N PHE A 161 8.47 10.87 -1.86
CA PHE A 161 8.75 9.42 -1.88
C PHE A 161 8.66 8.83 -3.29
N THR A 162 7.74 9.31 -4.13
CA THR A 162 7.68 8.88 -5.53
C THR A 162 8.95 9.32 -6.26
N SER A 163 9.39 10.56 -6.05
CA SER A 163 10.62 11.08 -6.67
C SER A 163 11.85 10.32 -6.18
N LEU A 164 11.93 10.01 -4.89
CA LEU A 164 12.99 9.19 -4.32
C LEU A 164 13.04 7.80 -4.95
N LEU A 165 11.89 7.13 -5.09
CA LEU A 165 11.83 5.80 -5.69
C LEU A 165 12.20 5.82 -7.17
N VAL A 166 11.73 6.84 -7.92
CA VAL A 166 12.12 7.04 -9.32
C VAL A 166 13.61 7.30 -9.44
N PHE A 167 14.17 8.16 -8.59
CA PHE A 167 15.61 8.42 -8.55
C PHE A 167 16.41 7.15 -8.27
N TRP A 168 15.99 6.37 -7.27
CA TRP A 168 16.61 5.09 -6.92
C TRP A 168 16.60 4.10 -8.09
N PHE A 169 15.45 4.02 -8.78
CA PHE A 169 15.29 3.20 -9.96
C PHE A 169 16.21 3.64 -11.10
N THR A 170 16.32 4.94 -11.37
CA THR A 170 17.22 5.46 -12.42
C THR A 170 18.70 5.26 -12.11
N MET A 171 19.07 5.22 -10.83
CA MET A 171 20.44 4.95 -10.40
C MET A 171 20.79 3.46 -10.43
N GLY A 172 19.81 2.57 -10.65
CA GLY A 172 20.03 1.13 -10.72
C GLY A 172 20.43 0.52 -9.37
N TRP A 173 20.18 1.20 -8.25
CA TRP A 173 20.62 0.75 -6.94
C TRP A 173 19.72 -0.37 -6.40
N PRO A 174 20.30 -1.46 -5.85
CA PRO A 174 19.52 -2.52 -5.26
C PRO A 174 18.68 -1.96 -4.11
N LEU A 175 17.45 -2.46 -3.97
CA LEU A 175 16.54 -2.04 -2.88
C LEU A 175 16.95 -2.65 -1.53
N GLY A 176 17.79 -3.67 -1.57
CA GLY A 176 18.32 -4.38 -0.42
C GLY A 176 19.24 -5.52 -0.85
N PRO A 177 19.81 -6.26 0.11
CA PRO A 177 20.67 -7.40 -0.19
C PRO A 177 19.92 -8.45 -1.02
N GLY A 178 20.40 -8.74 -2.24
CA GLY A 178 19.77 -9.69 -3.16
C GLY A 178 18.43 -9.23 -3.75
N ALA A 179 18.09 -7.94 -3.64
CA ALA A 179 16.85 -7.35 -4.15
C ALA A 179 17.14 -6.38 -5.30
N ASP A 180 17.44 -6.94 -6.47
CA ASP A 180 17.64 -6.18 -7.70
C ASP A 180 16.33 -5.51 -8.15
N LEU A 181 16.47 -4.39 -8.87
CA LEU A 181 15.32 -3.59 -9.33
C LEU A 181 14.56 -4.25 -10.48
N LEU A 182 15.30 -4.92 -11.38
CA LEU A 182 14.77 -5.58 -12.55
C LEU A 182 15.00 -7.08 -12.45
N ILE A 183 14.10 -7.86 -13.05
CA ILE A 183 14.30 -9.30 -13.20
C ILE A 183 15.39 -9.49 -14.26
N SER A 184 16.43 -10.28 -13.96
CA SER A 184 17.37 -10.73 -14.99
C SER A 184 16.61 -11.58 -16.00
N MET A 185 16.33 -11.05 -17.19
CA MET A 185 15.83 -11.88 -18.28
C MET A 185 16.97 -12.80 -18.72
N GLN A 186 16.84 -14.10 -18.42
CA GLN A 186 17.54 -15.15 -19.17
C GLN A 186 16.84 -15.34 -20.52
#